data_AF-A0A535SVB2-F1
#
_entry.id   AF-A0A535SVB2-F1
#
_cell.length_a   1.000
_cell.length_b   1.000
_cell.length_c   1.000
_cell.angle_alpha   90.00
_cell.angle_beta   90.00
_cell.angle_gamma   90.00
#
_symmetry.space_group_name_H-M   'P 1'
#
loop_
_entity.id
_entity.type
_entity.pdbx_description
1 polymer ?
#
loop_
_entity_poly.entity_id
_entity_poly.type
_entity_poly.pdbx_seq_one_letter_code
_entity_poly.pdbx_strand_id
1 'polypeptide(L)'
;MIAIAVGMALLAAVFHGTWNILVKVSGDPITTFRRATVMAAIVATLALAPAWLLFGRPNVAPGGLLFAVVSSVLETTYLWLLSAAYRRGELSAVYPIARGSAPLLSVMVGLLVLGERLTSPQLVGVGLLLAGILAVAISQASGRATLPALMTGVAIAAYTS
;
A
#
# COMPACT_ATOMS: atom_id res chain seq x y z
N MET A 1 22.07 4.68 11.34
CA MET A 1 20.60 4.88 11.25
C MET A 1 20.09 4.83 9.81
N ILE A 2 20.59 5.66 8.88
CA ILE A 2 20.13 5.66 7.48
C ILE A 2 20.33 4.29 6.78
N ALA A 3 21.50 3.66 6.93
CA ALA A 3 21.77 2.37 6.30
C ALA A 3 20.81 1.25 6.75
N ILE A 4 20.41 1.24 8.03
CA ILE A 4 19.43 0.27 8.55
C ILE A 4 18.06 0.55 7.94
N ALA A 5 17.62 1.81 7.90
CA ALA A 5 16.36 2.19 7.28
C ALA A 5 16.31 1.81 5.79
N VAL A 6 17.40 2.06 5.05
CA VAL A 6 17.53 1.66 3.64
C VAL A 6 17.49 0.13 3.52
N GLY A 7 18.21 -0.60 4.38
CA GLY A 7 18.17 -2.06 4.39
C GLY A 7 16.77 -2.63 4.63
N MET A 8 16.03 -2.07 5.59
CA MET A 8 14.64 -2.46 5.86
C MET A 8 13.71 -2.11 4.70
N ALA A 9 13.91 -0.95 4.06
CA ALA A 9 13.12 -0.56 2.89
C ALA A 9 13.35 -1.49 1.69
N LEU A 10 14.59 -1.89 1.44
CA LEU A 10 14.93 -2.86 0.38
C LEU A 10 14.34 -4.24 0.68
N LEU A 11 14.45 -4.71 1.92
CA LEU A 11 13.84 -5.97 2.34
C LEU A 11 12.31 -5.93 2.19
N ALA A 12 11.68 -4.82 2.59
CA ALA A 12 10.25 -4.61 2.39
C ALA A 12 9.90 -4.65 0.89
N ALA A 13 10.69 -4.03 0.02
CA ALA A 13 10.48 -4.06 -1.42
C ALA A 13 10.55 -5.48 -2.00
N VAL A 14 11.49 -6.32 -1.53
CA VAL A 14 11.58 -7.74 -1.92
C VAL A 14 10.34 -8.51 -1.49
N PHE A 15 9.93 -8.38 -0.23
CA PHE A 15 8.70 -9.02 0.24
C PHE A 15 7.49 -8.54 -0.56
N HIS A 16 7.44 -7.24 -0.83
CA HIS A 16 6.35 -6.60 -1.57
C HIS A 16 6.20 -7.16 -2.98
N GLY A 17 7.29 -7.18 -3.76
CA GLY A 17 7.28 -7.78 -5.08
C GLY A 17 6.94 -9.27 -5.05
N THR A 18 7.51 -10.01 -4.09
CA THR A 18 7.30 -11.45 -3.95
C THR A 18 5.83 -11.79 -3.71
N TRP A 19 5.17 -11.17 -2.73
CA TRP A 19 3.79 -11.51 -2.43
C TRP A 19 2.84 -11.11 -3.58
N ASN A 20 3.11 -10.01 -4.28
CA ASN A 20 2.30 -9.58 -5.43
C ASN A 20 2.38 -10.58 -6.59
N ILE A 21 3.57 -11.12 -6.86
CA ILE A 21 3.75 -12.17 -7.87
C ILE A 21 2.97 -13.42 -7.44
N LEU A 22 3.12 -13.88 -6.20
CA LEU A 22 2.44 -15.06 -5.68
C LEU A 22 0.91 -14.95 -5.79
N VAL A 23 0.35 -13.78 -5.50
CA VAL A 23 -1.08 -13.50 -5.66
C VAL A 23 -1.49 -13.50 -7.14
N LYS A 24 -0.70 -12.86 -8.02
CA LYS A 24 -1.03 -12.81 -9.44
C LYS A 24 -1.08 -14.21 -10.07
N VAL A 25 -0.17 -15.09 -9.69
CA VAL A 25 -0.07 -16.45 -10.25
C VAL A 25 -0.93 -17.48 -9.53
N SER A 26 -1.70 -17.10 -8.50
CA SER A 26 -2.45 -18.05 -7.67
C SER A 26 -3.70 -18.65 -8.33
N GLY A 27 -4.05 -18.21 -9.54
CA GLY A 27 -5.29 -18.58 -10.24
C GLY A 27 -6.54 -17.89 -9.69
N ASP A 28 -6.65 -17.75 -8.36
CA ASP A 28 -7.69 -16.97 -7.68
C ASP A 28 -7.08 -15.93 -6.71
N PRO A 29 -6.72 -14.74 -7.22
CA PRO A 29 -6.13 -13.67 -6.40
C PRO A 29 -6.98 -13.27 -5.19
N ILE A 30 -8.30 -13.28 -5.31
CA ILE A 30 -9.22 -12.83 -4.25
C ILE A 30 -9.17 -13.80 -3.08
N THR A 31 -9.32 -15.11 -3.35
CA THR A 31 -9.26 -16.13 -2.29
C THR A 31 -7.88 -16.19 -1.65
N THR A 32 -6.82 -16.09 -2.45
CA THR A 32 -5.44 -16.08 -1.95
C THR A 32 -5.21 -14.90 -1.01
N PHE A 33 -5.61 -13.69 -1.40
CA PHE A 33 -5.51 -12.52 -0.54
C PHE A 33 -6.32 -12.67 0.73
N ARG A 34 -7.58 -13.10 0.64
CA ARG A 34 -8.42 -13.31 1.83
C ARG A 34 -7.74 -14.23 2.84
N ARG A 35 -7.19 -15.36 2.38
CA ARG A 35 -6.46 -16.31 3.24
C ARG A 35 -5.19 -15.68 3.82
N ALA A 36 -4.42 -14.99 3.00
CA ALA A 36 -3.19 -14.31 3.43
C ALA A 36 -3.47 -13.25 4.50
N THR A 37 -4.50 -12.42 4.33
CA THR A 37 -4.89 -11.38 5.28
C THR A 37 -5.36 -11.97 6.61
N VAL A 38 -6.19 -13.02 6.58
CA VAL A 38 -6.62 -13.71 7.81
C VAL A 38 -5.43 -14.34 8.53
N MET A 39 -4.54 -15.02 7.79
CA MET A 39 -3.35 -15.62 8.39
C MET A 39 -2.41 -14.55 8.97
N ALA A 40 -2.19 -13.45 8.25
CA ALA A 40 -1.39 -12.33 8.73
C ALA A 40 -1.98 -11.72 10.00
N ALA A 41 -3.31 -11.55 10.08
CA ALA A 41 -3.98 -11.06 11.27
C ALA A 41 -3.81 -12.01 12.47
N ILE A 42 -3.93 -13.33 12.26
CA ILE A 42 -3.72 -14.34 13.30
C ILE A 42 -2.27 -14.29 13.79
N VAL A 43 -1.30 -14.36 12.87
CA VAL A 43 0.14 -14.34 13.20
C VAL A 43 0.52 -13.06 13.91
N ALA A 44 0.07 -11.90 13.42
CA ALA A 44 0.32 -10.61 14.05
C ALA A 44 -0.30 -10.55 15.45
N THR A 45 -1.53 -11.04 15.63
CA THR A 45 -2.17 -11.07 16.95
C THR A 45 -1.42 -11.97 17.92
N LEU A 46 -1.02 -13.17 17.51
CA LEU A 46 -0.27 -14.10 18.36
C LEU A 46 1.12 -13.57 18.72
N ALA A 47 1.77 -12.81 17.83
CA ALA A 47 3.06 -12.20 18.09
C ALA A 47 2.96 -10.96 19.00
N LEU A 48 1.93 -10.12 18.81
CA LEU A 48 1.80 -8.83 19.49
C LEU A 48 1.00 -8.89 20.81
N ALA A 49 0.03 -9.80 20.94
CA ALA A 49 -0.79 -9.91 22.14
C ALA A 49 0.04 -10.20 23.41
N PRO A 50 1.05 -11.10 23.40
CA PRO A 50 1.90 -11.30 24.58
C PRO A 50 2.65 -10.03 24.96
N ALA A 51 3.21 -9.31 24.00
CA ALA A 51 3.88 -8.03 24.26
C ALA A 51 2.91 -7.00 24.86
N TRP A 52 1.70 -6.86 24.30
CA TRP A 52 0.68 -5.95 24.82
C TRP A 52 0.29 -6.29 26.27
N LEU A 53 0.19 -7.58 26.61
CA LEU A 53 -0.07 -8.03 27.98
C LEU A 53 1.10 -7.74 28.93
N LEU A 54 2.34 -7.98 28.49
CA LEU A 54 3.55 -7.78 29.30
C LEU A 54 3.88 -6.29 29.52
N PHE A 55 3.60 -5.42 28.54
CA PHE A 55 3.87 -3.98 28.63
C PHE A 55 2.73 -3.18 29.25
N GLY A 56 1.89 -3.81 30.08
CA GLY A 56 0.91 -3.11 30.91
C GLY A 56 -0.35 -2.65 30.17
N ARG A 57 -0.69 -3.27 29.03
CA ARG A 57 -1.96 -3.06 28.31
C ARG A 57 -2.24 -1.58 28.03
N PRO A 58 -1.39 -0.90 27.25
CA PRO A 58 -1.60 0.51 26.93
C PRO A 58 -3.03 0.73 26.43
N ASN A 59 -3.71 1.72 27.02
CA ASN A 59 -5.11 2.01 26.73
C ASN A 59 -5.27 2.47 25.28
N VAL A 60 -6.26 1.93 24.57
CA VAL A 60 -6.61 2.37 23.23
C VAL A 60 -7.78 3.35 23.37
N ALA A 61 -7.51 4.62 23.11
CA ALA A 61 -8.56 5.64 23.14
C ALA A 61 -9.69 5.26 22.14
N PRO A 62 -10.96 5.60 22.42
CA PRO A 62 -12.07 5.32 21.50
C PRO A 62 -11.84 5.87 20.08
N GLY A 63 -11.19 7.03 19.96
CA GLY A 63 -10.76 7.56 18.65
C GLY A 63 -9.76 6.67 17.93
N GLY A 64 -8.83 6.05 18.66
CA GLY A 64 -7.87 5.09 18.11
C GLY A 64 -8.53 3.83 17.55
N LEU A 65 -9.59 3.34 18.21
CA LEU A 65 -10.40 2.23 17.68
C LEU A 65 -11.11 2.62 16.38
N LEU A 66 -11.68 3.82 16.30
CA LEU A 66 -12.31 4.31 15.08
C LEU A 66 -11.30 4.38 13.92
N PHE A 67 -10.12 4.95 14.15
CA PHE A 67 -9.05 4.98 13.13
C PHE A 67 -8.60 3.58 12.71
N ALA A 68 -8.48 2.65 13.65
CA ALA A 68 -8.12 1.26 13.34
C ALA A 68 -9.17 0.57 12.46
N VAL A 69 -10.46 0.78 12.74
CA VAL A 69 -11.56 0.25 11.93
C VAL A 69 -11.58 0.87 10.54
N VAL A 70 -11.47 2.20 10.44
CA VAL A 70 -11.44 2.91 9.16
C VAL A 70 -10.25 2.45 8.31
N SER A 71 -9.06 2.38 8.90
CA SER A 71 -7.85 1.88 8.24
C SER A 71 -8.04 0.42 7.78
N SER A 72 -8.61 -0.44 8.62
CA SER A 72 -8.87 -1.85 8.26
C SER A 72 -9.84 -1.99 7.08
N VAL A 73 -10.87 -1.14 7.01
CA VAL A 73 -11.83 -1.11 5.89
C VAL A 73 -11.15 -0.62 4.61
N LEU A 74 -10.36 0.45 4.69
CA LEU A 74 -9.61 0.99 3.55
C LEU A 74 -8.57 -0.02 3.03
N GLU A 75 -7.83 -0.66 3.93
CA GLU A 75 -6.85 -1.70 3.60
C GLU A 75 -7.55 -2.89 2.92
N THR A 76 -8.66 -3.37 3.48
CA THR A 76 -9.42 -4.47 2.87
C THR A 76 -9.96 -4.09 1.49
N THR A 77 -10.47 -2.87 1.34
CA THR A 77 -10.94 -2.33 0.06
C THR A 77 -9.82 -2.27 -0.97
N TYR A 78 -8.64 -1.81 -0.55
CA TYR A 78 -7.41 -1.85 -1.35
C TYR A 78 -7.14 -3.28 -1.86
N LEU A 79 -7.10 -4.27 -0.96
CA LEU A 79 -6.76 -5.65 -1.31
C LEU A 79 -7.76 -6.24 -2.33
N TRP A 80 -9.06 -5.93 -2.17
CA TRP A 80 -10.10 -6.31 -3.12
C TRP A 80 -9.93 -5.66 -4.49
N LEU A 81 -9.69 -4.34 -4.54
CA LEU A 81 -9.49 -3.60 -5.78
C LEU A 81 -8.24 -4.08 -6.52
N LEU A 82 -7.16 -4.34 -5.79
CA LEU A 82 -5.92 -4.85 -6.37
C LEU A 82 -6.10 -6.25 -6.94
N SER A 83 -6.80 -7.13 -6.21
CA SER A 83 -7.17 -8.46 -6.70
C SER A 83 -7.98 -8.38 -7.99
N ALA A 84 -8.95 -7.48 -8.05
CA ALA A 84 -9.77 -7.27 -9.23
C ALA A 84 -8.96 -6.73 -10.42
N ALA A 85 -7.98 -5.86 -10.16
CA ALA A 85 -7.06 -5.37 -11.19
C ALA A 85 -6.15 -6.49 -11.72
N TYR A 86 -5.56 -7.32 -10.85
CA TYR A 86 -4.73 -8.46 -11.26
C TYR A 86 -5.47 -9.54 -12.04
N ARG A 87 -6.77 -9.69 -11.84
CA ARG A 87 -7.60 -10.57 -12.69
C ARG A 87 -7.85 -10.00 -14.08
N ARG A 88 -7.74 -8.68 -14.27
CA ARG A 88 -8.15 -7.97 -15.49
C ARG A 88 -6.97 -7.43 -16.32
N GLY A 89 -5.76 -7.44 -15.79
CA GLY A 89 -4.58 -6.91 -16.46
C GLY A 89 -3.27 -7.52 -15.97
N GLU A 90 -2.21 -7.24 -16.72
CA GLU A 90 -0.86 -7.72 -16.42
C GLU A 90 -0.29 -7.07 -15.17
N LEU A 91 0.50 -7.83 -14.41
CA LEU A 91 1.15 -7.34 -13.18
C LEU A 91 2.02 -6.11 -13.49
N SER A 92 2.76 -6.15 -14.60
CA SER A 92 3.63 -5.07 -15.08
C SER A 92 2.88 -3.80 -15.49
N ALA A 93 1.55 -3.85 -15.65
CA ALA A 93 0.71 -2.68 -15.92
C ALA A 93 0.00 -2.20 -14.65
N VAL A 94 -0.62 -3.13 -13.91
CA VAL A 94 -1.43 -2.83 -12.73
C VAL A 94 -0.56 -2.31 -11.58
N TYR A 95 0.57 -2.97 -11.32
CA TYR A 95 1.40 -2.68 -10.15
C TYR A 95 1.97 -1.24 -10.17
N PRO A 96 2.53 -0.75 -11.29
CA PRO A 96 3.01 0.64 -11.39
C PRO A 96 1.90 1.69 -11.25
N ILE A 97 0.71 1.44 -11.81
CA ILE A 97 -0.43 2.37 -11.69
C ILE A 97 -0.90 2.43 -10.23
N ALA A 98 -1.12 1.27 -9.62
CA ALA A 98 -1.59 1.13 -8.24
C ALA A 98 -0.62 1.74 -7.23
N ARG A 99 0.66 1.38 -7.32
CA ARG A 99 1.69 1.82 -6.37
C ARG A 99 2.26 3.18 -6.69
N GLY A 100 2.19 3.63 -7.94
CA GLY A 100 2.64 4.94 -8.36
C GLY A 100 1.64 6.05 -8.00
N SER A 101 0.34 5.81 -8.18
CA SER A 101 -0.66 6.84 -7.87
C SER A 101 -0.77 7.15 -6.37
N ALA A 102 -0.51 6.18 -5.48
CA ALA A 102 -0.65 6.41 -4.04
C ALA A 102 0.32 7.45 -3.45
N PRO A 103 1.65 7.37 -3.66
CA PRO A 103 2.58 8.41 -3.21
C PRO A 103 2.25 9.80 -3.75
N LEU A 104 1.74 9.90 -4.98
CA LEU A 104 1.36 11.19 -5.57
C LEU A 104 0.20 11.82 -4.81
N LEU A 105 -0.83 11.01 -4.52
CA LEU A 105 -1.96 11.44 -3.72
C LEU A 105 -1.52 11.80 -2.29
N SER A 106 -0.63 11.01 -1.67
CA SER A 106 -0.09 11.32 -0.34
C SER A 106 0.69 12.64 -0.32
N VAL A 107 1.53 12.91 -1.33
CA VAL A 107 2.22 14.20 -1.46
C VAL A 107 1.21 15.34 -1.62
N MET A 108 0.16 15.15 -2.43
CA MET A 108 -0.91 16.14 -2.57
C MET A 108 -1.64 16.40 -1.25
N VAL A 109 -1.95 15.35 -0.48
CA VAL A 109 -2.56 15.49 0.85
C VAL A 109 -1.62 16.25 1.80
N GLY A 110 -0.34 15.89 1.84
CA GLY A 110 0.67 16.58 2.65
C GLY A 110 0.74 18.08 2.33
N LEU A 111 0.82 18.43 1.05
CA LEU A 111 0.90 19.82 0.61
C LEU A 111 -0.41 20.61 0.83
N LEU A 112 -1.55 20.04 0.47
CA LEU A 112 -2.84 20.76 0.39
C LEU A 112 -3.64 20.72 1.69
N VAL A 113 -3.56 19.62 2.44
CA VAL A 113 -4.35 19.39 3.66
C VAL A 113 -3.51 19.63 4.91
N LEU A 114 -2.28 19.08 4.94
CA LEU A 114 -1.40 19.19 6.10
C LEU A 114 -0.52 20.45 6.08
N GLY A 115 -0.46 21.17 4.95
CA GLY A 115 0.31 22.40 4.80
C GLY A 115 1.82 22.17 4.81
N GLU A 116 2.28 20.98 4.43
CA GLU A 116 3.70 20.64 4.37
C GLU A 116 4.44 21.49 3.33
N ARG A 117 5.71 21.79 3.60
CA ARG A 117 6.60 22.50 2.68
C ARG A 117 7.73 21.60 2.26
N LEU A 118 7.83 21.34 0.97
CA LEU A 118 8.93 20.56 0.39
C LEU A 118 10.11 21.47 0.08
N THR A 119 11.29 21.01 0.49
CA THR A 119 12.58 21.59 0.09
C THR A 119 12.88 21.28 -1.38
N SER A 120 13.79 22.03 -2.00
CA SER A 120 14.16 21.82 -3.41
C SER A 120 14.61 20.38 -3.72
N PRO A 121 15.43 19.70 -2.88
CA PRO A 121 15.77 18.29 -3.12
C PRO A 121 14.58 17.34 -3.05
N GLN A 122 13.61 17.59 -2.16
CA GLN A 122 12.39 16.77 -2.06
C GLN A 122 11.51 16.93 -3.29
N LEU A 123 11.38 18.16 -3.83
CA LEU A 123 10.66 18.41 -5.07
C LEU A 123 11.28 17.66 -6.27
N VAL A 124 12.62 17.64 -6.35
CA VAL A 124 13.32 16.84 -7.36
C VAL A 124 13.02 15.36 -7.18
N GLY A 125 13.04 14.85 -5.95
CA GLY A 125 12.67 13.46 -5.64
C GLY A 125 11.24 13.10 -6.09
N VAL A 126 10.27 13.97 -5.80
CA VAL A 126 8.87 13.82 -6.24
C VAL A 126 8.78 13.86 -7.77
N GLY A 127 9.51 14.77 -8.43
CA GLY A 127 9.55 14.85 -9.90
C GLY A 127 10.12 13.60 -10.56
N LEU A 128 11.20 13.04 -10.01
CA LEU A 128 11.79 11.78 -10.49
C LEU A 128 10.85 10.59 -10.27
N LEU A 129 10.18 10.53 -9.12
CA LEU A 129 9.17 9.52 -8.82
C LEU A 129 8.01 9.58 -9.85
N LEU A 130 7.48 10.78 -10.09
CA LEU A 130 6.44 11.05 -11.09
C LEU A 130 6.86 10.60 -12.49
N ALA A 131 8.06 10.99 -12.93
CA ALA A 131 8.59 10.63 -14.24
C ALA A 131 8.71 9.11 -14.41
N GLY A 132 9.23 8.41 -13.38
CA GLY A 132 9.34 6.96 -13.38
C GLY A 132 7.98 6.26 -13.48
N ILE A 133 6.98 6.72 -12.72
CA ILE A 133 5.62 6.18 -12.76
C ILE A 133 5.00 6.39 -14.15
N LEU A 134 5.09 7.60 -14.71
CA LEU A 134 4.52 7.93 -16.02
C LEU A 134 5.17 7.12 -17.15
N ALA A 135 6.50 6.95 -17.12
CA ALA A 135 7.22 6.15 -18.13
C ALA A 135 6.72 4.69 -18.18
N VAL A 136 6.42 4.11 -17.01
CA VAL A 136 5.92 2.73 -16.93
C VAL A 136 4.41 2.65 -17.20
N ALA A 137 3.62 3.65 -16.76
CA ALA A 137 2.17 3.65 -16.95
C ALA A 137 1.77 3.86 -18.42
N ILE A 138 2.45 4.75 -19.14
CA ILE A 138 2.16 5.08 -20.56
C ILE A 138 2.42 3.86 -21.46
N SER A 139 3.46 3.08 -21.17
CA SER A 139 3.80 1.90 -21.98
C SER A 139 2.81 0.74 -21.83
N GLN A 140 1.98 0.75 -20.78
CA GLN A 140 1.25 -0.43 -20.32
C GLN A 140 -0.28 -0.20 -20.16
N ALA A 141 -0.81 0.92 -20.66
CA ALA A 141 -2.21 1.32 -20.46
C ALA A 141 -3.21 0.34 -21.10
N SER A 142 -3.70 -0.64 -20.33
CA SER A 142 -4.80 -1.53 -20.70
C SER A 142 -6.09 -1.16 -19.94
N GLY A 143 -7.08 -0.66 -20.69
CA GLY A 143 -8.20 0.11 -20.13
C GLY A 143 -9.14 -0.61 -19.15
N ARG A 144 -9.17 -1.95 -19.13
CA ARG A 144 -10.07 -2.71 -18.22
C ARG A 144 -9.50 -2.89 -16.80
N ALA A 145 -8.19 -2.75 -16.64
CA ALA A 145 -7.51 -2.88 -15.34
C ALA A 145 -7.11 -1.51 -14.74
N THR A 146 -7.11 -0.45 -15.54
CA THR A 146 -6.70 0.91 -15.12
C THR A 146 -7.56 1.45 -13.97
N LEU A 147 -8.90 1.40 -14.09
CA LEU A 147 -9.78 1.93 -13.05
C LEU A 147 -9.58 1.25 -11.68
N PRO A 148 -9.64 -0.10 -11.54
CA PRO A 148 -9.40 -0.74 -10.25
C PRO A 148 -7.96 -0.53 -9.75
N ALA A 149 -6.97 -0.36 -10.63
CA ALA A 149 -5.61 0.00 -10.24
C ALA A 149 -5.51 1.44 -9.69
N LEU A 150 -6.19 2.41 -10.28
CA LEU A 150 -6.24 3.78 -9.75
C LEU A 150 -6.99 3.85 -8.42
N MET A 151 -8.14 3.17 -8.31
CA MET A 151 -8.89 3.09 -7.05
C MET A 151 -8.06 2.42 -5.95
N THR A 152 -7.22 1.44 -6.31
CA THR A 152 -6.23 0.87 -5.39
C THR A 152 -5.30 1.94 -4.86
N GLY A 153 -4.74 2.78 -5.74
CA GLY A 153 -3.85 3.87 -5.32
C GLY A 153 -4.52 4.87 -4.39
N VAL A 154 -5.79 5.20 -4.65
CA VAL A 154 -6.61 6.05 -3.76
C VAL A 154 -6.78 5.41 -2.38
N ALA A 155 -7.13 4.13 -2.33
CA ALA A 155 -7.27 3.41 -1.06
C ALA A 155 -5.94 3.39 -0.28
N ILE A 156 -4.81 3.15 -0.97
CA ILE A 156 -3.48 3.17 -0.34
C ILE A 156 -3.16 4.55 0.25
N ALA A 157 -3.38 5.62 -0.52
CA ALA A 157 -3.15 6.97 -0.05
C ALA A 157 -4.03 7.31 1.16
N ALA A 158 -5.30 6.89 1.15
CA ALA A 158 -6.27 7.20 2.20
C ALA A 158 -5.97 6.54 3.55
N TYR A 159 -5.39 5.34 3.59
CA TYR A 159 -5.02 4.71 4.86
C TYR A 159 -3.61 5.08 5.34
N THR A 160 -2.76 5.61 4.44
CA THR A 160 -1.35 5.94 4.74
C THR A 160 -1.13 7.41 5.09
N SER A 161 -2.02 8.31 4.66
CA SER A 161 -1.92 9.78 4.85
C SER A 161 -2.88 10.25 5.92
#